data_AF-A0A5R8WN31-F1
#
_entry.id   AF-A0A5R8WN31-F1
#
_cell.length_a   1.000
_cell.length_b   1.000
_cell.length_c   1.000
_cell.angle_alpha   90.00
_cell.angle_beta   90.00
_cell.angle_gamma   90.00
#
_symmetry.space_group_name_H-M   'P 1'
#
loop_
_entity.id
_entity.type
_entity.pdbx_description
1 polymer ?
#
loop_
_entity_poly.entity_id
_entity_poly.type
_entity_poly.pdbx_seq_one_letter_code
_entity_poly.pdbx_strand_id
1 'polypeptide(L)'
;MPCPMHPANSWRILRVYAEASGAAVALILVTHTRTGTDVYEVELPYLLWESLGTRAAAGFVTRLYRSHCPESVRHLGLCAVRRRIASGLAAHHHQLAPGPDS
;
A
#
# COMPACT_ATOMS: atom_id res chain seq x y z
N MET A 1 19.99 37.85 -0.19
CA MET A 1 18.96 37.45 0.78
C MET A 1 18.26 36.21 0.22
N PRO A 2 18.58 34.97 0.64
CA PRO A 2 17.83 33.81 0.18
C PRO A 2 16.45 33.81 0.85
N CYS A 3 15.41 33.66 0.04
CA CYS A 3 14.02 33.64 0.46
C CYS A 3 13.76 32.59 1.55
N PRO A 4 12.85 32.85 2.51
CA PRO A 4 12.48 31.85 3.50
C PRO A 4 11.88 30.64 2.79
N MET A 5 12.51 29.48 2.98
CA MET A 5 11.97 28.20 2.53
C MET A 5 10.58 28.04 3.17
N HIS A 6 9.54 28.16 2.35
CA HIS A 6 8.22 27.62 2.67
C HIS A 6 8.42 26.20 3.20
N PRO A 7 7.68 25.74 4.23
CA PRO A 7 7.65 24.33 4.57
C PRO A 7 7.24 23.62 3.28
N ALA A 8 8.19 22.91 2.69
CA ALA A 8 8.05 22.38 1.35
C ALA A 8 6.79 21.54 1.35
N ASN A 9 5.81 21.95 0.55
CA ASN A 9 4.61 21.19 0.27
C ASN A 9 5.05 19.92 -0.47
N SER A 10 5.59 18.96 0.27
CA SER A 10 6.15 17.72 -0.25
C SER A 10 4.99 16.79 -0.48
N TRP A 11 4.32 16.99 -1.60
CA TRP A 11 3.28 16.08 -2.06
C TRP A 11 3.85 14.66 -2.08
N ARG A 12 3.05 13.72 -1.56
CA ARG A 12 3.35 12.29 -1.63
C ARG A 12 2.11 11.56 -2.10
N ILE A 13 2.29 10.65 -3.05
CA ILE A 13 1.21 9.82 -3.57
C ILE A 13 1.64 8.36 -3.39
N LEU A 14 0.80 7.59 -2.71
CA LEU A 14 0.96 6.15 -2.61
C LEU A 14 0.01 5.48 -3.62
N ARG A 15 0.59 4.64 -4.46
CA ARG A 15 -0.12 3.67 -5.30
C ARG A 15 0.15 2.27 -4.75
N VAL A 16 -0.88 1.43 -4.76
CA VAL A 16 -0.78 0.05 -4.30
C VAL A 16 -1.20 -0.84 -5.44
N TYR A 17 -0.33 -1.75 -5.81
CA TYR A 17 -0.60 -2.80 -6.78
C TYR A 17 -0.61 -4.12 -6.03
N ALA A 18 -1.52 -5.01 -6.41
CA ALA A 18 -1.65 -6.34 -5.85
C ALA A 18 -1.65 -7.31 -7.03
N GLU A 19 -0.74 -8.27 -7.00
CA GLU A 19 -0.52 -9.22 -8.09
C GLU A 19 -0.44 -10.64 -7.51
N ALA A 20 -0.91 -11.62 -8.27
CA ALA A 20 -0.80 -13.01 -7.85
C ALA A 20 0.65 -13.48 -7.98
N SER A 21 1.23 -13.98 -6.88
CA SER A 21 2.57 -14.57 -6.83
C SER A 21 2.50 -15.94 -6.18
N GLY A 22 2.17 -16.96 -6.98
CA GLY A 22 2.02 -18.34 -6.51
C GLY A 22 0.99 -18.46 -5.39
N ALA A 23 1.45 -18.85 -4.18
CA ALA A 23 0.62 -19.01 -2.98
C ALA A 23 0.43 -17.70 -2.17
N ALA A 24 0.87 -16.57 -2.70
CA ALA A 24 0.78 -15.26 -2.07
C ALA A 24 0.23 -14.20 -3.04
N VAL A 25 -0.17 -13.07 -2.46
CA VAL A 25 -0.33 -11.81 -3.19
C VAL A 25 0.91 -10.96 -2.96
N ALA A 26 1.57 -10.54 -4.04
CA ALA A 26 2.62 -9.55 -4.00
C ALA A 26 1.97 -8.15 -3.97
N LEU A 27 2.20 -7.40 -2.89
CA LEU A 27 1.77 -6.03 -2.76
C LEU A 27 2.95 -5.11 -3.07
N ILE A 28 2.81 -4.29 -4.11
CA ILE A 28 3.82 -3.32 -4.54
C ILE A 28 3.33 -1.92 -4.16
N LEU A 29 3.98 -1.32 -3.18
CA LEU A 29 3.67 -0.01 -2.63
C LEU A 29 4.61 1.02 -3.25
N VAL A 30 4.09 1.81 -4.19
CA VAL A 30 4.87 2.82 -4.92
C VAL A 30 4.54 4.19 -4.35
N THR A 31 5.55 4.84 -3.78
CA THR A 31 5.44 6.17 -3.19
C THR A 31 6.15 7.19 -4.06
N HIS A 32 5.39 8.00 -4.77
CA HIS A 32 5.93 9.11 -5.52
C HIS A 32 6.10 10.31 -4.60
N THR A 33 7.30 10.89 -4.64
CA THR A 33 7.66 12.13 -3.95
C THR A 33 8.18 13.12 -4.98
N ARG A 34 8.38 14.38 -4.58
CA ARG A 34 9.01 15.38 -5.44
C ARG A 34 10.44 15.01 -5.87
N THR A 35 11.17 14.26 -5.05
CA THR A 35 12.60 13.97 -5.24
C THR A 35 12.85 12.59 -5.86
N GLY A 36 11.82 11.77 -6.00
CA GLY A 36 11.98 10.40 -6.51
C GLY A 36 10.78 9.51 -6.20
N THR A 37 10.94 8.23 -6.52
CA THR A 37 9.92 7.20 -6.28
C THR A 37 10.52 6.10 -5.41
N ASP A 38 9.88 5.82 -4.28
CA ASP A 38 10.22 4.71 -3.41
C ASP A 38 9.29 3.53 -3.72
N VAL A 39 9.85 2.33 -3.84
CA VAL A 39 9.09 1.10 -4.08
C VAL A 39 9.34 0.16 -2.91
N TYR A 40 8.27 -0.32 -2.30
CA TYR A 40 8.31 -1.33 -1.26
C TYR A 40 7.42 -2.49 -1.64
N GLU A 41 8.00 -3.67 -1.73
CA GLU A 41 7.31 -4.90 -2.06
C GLU A 41 7.13 -5.76 -0.81
N VAL A 42 5.97 -6.39 -0.69
CA VAL A 42 5.66 -7.29 0.41
C VAL A 42 4.78 -8.42 -0.08
N GLU A 43 5.22 -9.63 0.19
CA GLU A 43 4.43 -10.83 -0.08
C GLU A 43 3.52 -11.13 1.11
N LEU A 44 2.23 -11.30 0.83
CA LEU A 44 1.23 -11.70 1.81
C LEU A 44 0.66 -13.07 1.39
N PRO A 45 0.94 -14.15 2.13
CA PRO A 45 0.37 -15.46 1.82
C PRO A 45 -1.17 -15.42 1.80
N TYR A 46 -1.81 -16.05 0.82
CA TYR A 46 -3.28 -16.06 0.72
C TYR A 46 -3.93 -16.65 1.96
N LEU A 47 -3.39 -17.76 2.47
CA LEU A 47 -3.86 -18.39 3.71
C LEU A 47 -3.89 -17.40 4.89
N LEU A 48 -2.86 -16.56 5.01
CA LEU A 48 -2.80 -15.55 6.07
C LEU A 48 -3.82 -14.44 5.83
N TRP A 49 -3.93 -13.95 4.59
CA TRP A 49 -4.91 -12.93 4.23
C TRP A 49 -6.35 -13.41 4.48
N GLU A 50 -6.71 -14.59 3.99
CA GLU A 50 -8.05 -15.17 4.18
C GLU A 50 -8.38 -15.37 5.66
N SER A 51 -7.42 -15.87 6.44
CA SER A 51 -7.60 -16.07 7.89
C SER A 51 -7.80 -14.77 8.66
N LEU A 52 -7.13 -13.69 8.25
CA LEU A 52 -7.23 -12.37 8.88
C LEU A 52 -8.43 -11.54 8.38
N GLY A 53 -8.82 -11.76 7.13
CA GLY A 53 -9.65 -10.84 6.35
C GLY A 53 -8.90 -9.58 5.90
N THR A 54 -9.41 -8.94 4.84
CA THR A 54 -8.76 -7.82 4.14
C THR A 54 -8.41 -6.64 5.04
N ARG A 55 -9.23 -6.33 6.05
CA ARG A 55 -9.00 -5.19 6.94
C ARG A 55 -7.79 -5.40 7.86
N ALA A 56 -7.68 -6.59 8.46
CA ALA A 56 -6.59 -6.91 9.37
C ALA A 56 -5.30 -7.18 8.58
N ALA A 57 -5.40 -7.84 7.42
CA ALA A 57 -4.30 -7.98 6.46
C ALA A 57 -3.71 -6.62 6.04
N ALA A 58 -4.55 -5.66 5.64
CA ALA A 58 -4.10 -4.32 5.32
C ALA A 58 -3.44 -3.62 6.51
N GLY A 59 -3.93 -3.84 7.74
CA GLY A 59 -3.32 -3.34 8.96
C GLY A 59 -1.94 -3.96 9.25
N PHE A 60 -1.76 -5.25 8.98
CA PHE A 60 -0.47 -5.93 9.05
C PHE A 60 0.52 -5.33 8.06
N VAL A 61 0.15 -5.23 6.77
CA VAL A 61 1.01 -4.66 5.73
C VAL A 61 1.33 -3.20 6.01
N THR A 62 0.37 -2.41 6.48
CA THR A 62 0.60 -1.00 6.88
C THR A 62 1.68 -0.90 7.97
N ARG A 63 1.73 -1.84 8.91
CA ARG A 63 2.76 -1.86 9.95
C ARG A 63 4.14 -2.15 9.36
N LEU A 64 4.25 -3.12 8.45
CA LEU A 64 5.50 -3.43 7.74
C LEU A 64 6.00 -2.23 6.93
N TYR A 65 5.10 -1.62 6.17
CA TYR A 65 5.42 -0.43 5.39
C TYR A 65 5.81 0.77 6.27
N ARG A 66 5.17 0.95 7.44
CA ARG A 66 5.57 1.98 8.41
C ARG A 66 6.95 1.73 9.00
N SER A 67 7.34 0.48 9.27
CA SER A 67 8.69 0.18 9.74
C SER A 67 9.76 0.45 8.68
N HIS A 68 9.43 0.26 7.39
CA HIS A 68 10.38 0.49 6.30
C HIS A 68 10.43 1.96 5.84
N CYS A 69 9.27 2.62 5.72
CA CYS A 69 9.11 3.99 5.23
C CYS A 69 8.32 4.87 6.22
N PRO A 70 8.83 5.12 7.43
CA PRO A 70 8.08 5.82 8.48
C PRO A 70 7.67 7.24 8.07
N GLU A 71 8.54 7.96 7.36
CA GLU A 71 8.26 9.32 6.89
C GLU A 71 7.14 9.37 5.86
N SER A 72 7.09 8.41 4.93
CA SER A 72 6.03 8.30 3.93
C SER A 72 4.67 8.09 4.59
N VAL A 73 4.60 7.20 5.60
CA VAL A 73 3.37 6.97 6.37
C VAL A 73 2.96 8.19 7.20
N ARG A 74 3.92 8.92 7.79
CA ARG A 74 3.64 10.15 8.55
C ARG A 74 3.00 11.22 7.66
N HIS A 75 3.53 11.45 6.46
CA HIS A 75 3.00 12.46 5.54
C HIS A 75 1.67 12.06 4.92
N LEU A 76 1.51 10.79 4.53
CA LEU A 76 0.27 10.30 3.92
C LEU A 76 -0.86 10.10 4.94
N GLY A 77 -0.52 9.83 6.19
CA GLY A 77 -1.45 9.46 7.25
C GLY A 77 -1.75 7.96 7.27
N LEU A 78 -1.64 7.36 8.47
CA LEU A 78 -1.78 5.92 8.68
C LEU A 78 -3.12 5.36 8.16
N CYS A 79 -4.21 6.07 8.41
CA CYS A 79 -5.54 5.66 7.97
C CYS A 79 -5.71 5.70 6.45
N ALA A 80 -5.07 6.64 5.76
CA ALA A 80 -5.12 6.73 4.31
C ALA A 80 -4.31 5.60 3.66
N VAL A 81 -3.11 5.34 4.18
CA VAL A 81 -2.26 4.21 3.75
C VAL A 81 -3.01 2.88 3.90
N ARG A 82 -3.56 2.61 5.10
CA ARG A 82 -4.30 1.38 5.35
C ARG A 82 -5.50 1.20 4.42
N ARG A 83 -6.24 2.28 4.14
CA ARG A 83 -7.36 2.25 3.20
C ARG A 83 -6.90 1.92 1.79
N ARG A 84 -5.83 2.55 1.29
CA ARG A 84 -5.27 2.25 -0.03
C ARG A 84 -4.83 0.79 -0.17
N ILE A 85 -4.16 0.25 0.85
CA ILE A 85 -3.75 -1.16 0.86
C ILE A 85 -4.98 -2.08 0.86
N ALA A 86 -5.98 -1.80 1.71
CA ALA A 86 -7.20 -2.58 1.76
C ALA A 86 -7.97 -2.55 0.42
N SER A 87 -8.02 -1.39 -0.24
CA SER A 87 -8.61 -1.25 -1.56
C SER A 87 -7.85 -2.03 -2.63
N GLY A 88 -6.51 -2.01 -2.62
CA GLY A 88 -5.69 -2.80 -3.55
C GLY A 88 -5.93 -4.30 -3.39
N LEU A 89 -5.94 -4.78 -2.15
CA LEU A 89 -6.28 -6.16 -1.82
C LEU A 89 -7.71 -6.53 -2.25
N ALA A 90 -8.71 -5.71 -1.95
CA ALA A 90 -10.09 -5.97 -2.34
C ALA A 90 -10.27 -6.02 -3.86
N ALA A 91 -9.62 -5.10 -4.59
CA ALA A 91 -9.65 -5.07 -6.05
C ALA A 91 -9.06 -6.36 -6.65
N HIS A 92 -7.93 -6.83 -6.13
CA HIS A 92 -7.32 -8.09 -6.55
C HIS A 92 -8.22 -9.30 -6.25
N HIS A 93 -8.85 -9.33 -5.08
CA HIS A 93 -9.78 -10.40 -4.72
C HIS A 93 -10.96 -10.49 -5.70
N HIS A 94 -11.50 -9.34 -6.13
CA HIS A 94 -12.56 -9.31 -7.16
C HIS A 94 -12.09 -9.76 -8.55
N GLN A 95 -10.81 -9.61 -8.87
CA GLN A 95 -10.26 -10.11 -10.14
C GLN A 95 -10.06 -11.63 -10.12
N LEU A 96 -9.72 -12.20 -8.95
CA LEU A 96 -9.54 -13.64 -8.77
C LEU A 96 -10.87 -14.41 -8.68
N ALA A 97 -11.94 -13.76 -8.22
CA ALA A 97 -13.28 -14.33 -8.19
C ALA A 97 -14.07 -13.86 -9.42
N PRO A 98 -14.01 -14.55 -10.58
CA PRO A 98 -14.98 -14.30 -11.63
C PRO A 98 -16.37 -14.57 -11.04
N GLY A 99 -17.26 -13.59 -11.11
CA GLY A 99 -18.66 -13.83 -10.80
C GLY A 99 -19.21 -14.95 -11.68
N PRO A 100 -20.29 -15.65 -11.25
CA PRO A 100 -20.84 -16.81 -11.96
C PRO A 100 -21.49 -16.52 -13.33
N ASP A 101 -21.21 -15.38 -13.97
CA ASP A 101 -21.85 -14.97 -15.23
C ASP A 101 -20.83 -14.56 -16.29
N SER A 102 -20.50 -15.49 -17.18
CA SER A 102 -20.16 -15.28 -18.61
C SER A 102 -20.36 -16.57 -19.39
#